data_AF-A0ABD3QTM6-F1
#
_entry.id   AF-A0ABD3QTM6-F1
#
_cell.length_a   1.000
_cell.length_b   1.000
_cell.length_c   1.000
_cell.angle_alpha   90.00
_cell.angle_beta   90.00
_cell.angle_gamma   90.00
#
_symmetry.space_group_name_H-M   'P 1'
#
loop_
_entity.id
_entity.type
_entity.pdbx_description
1 polymer ?
#
loop_
_entity_poly.entity_id
_entity_poly.type
_entity_poly.pdbx_seq_one_letter_code
_entity_poly.pdbx_strand_id
1 'polypeptide(L)'
;MSRHSSERARKALHILIIINVLVCYARRENLLPFLDPRRTYRIIDGDLRSMLLSIFYHSDPSHLLVNMLALHRYGTELFVHPPPSGRIWRSAFVVAISYALCGVGAFGGLELLSLHHERRWRRKLTDSRRASRCGGHWLCDSINAAFGGRDVASYLTDALSDLATSIRYADVRVNMRRFRTVYRIGASGAVYGWMGMRLVTSWFSRHHSRLNALDYFFVIATLAHDLRESTLSLEDLRNVSSLEGDGTDHAAHVMGAVSGMIWASSLILWEKLPSSTSVRWRWWGSSGGIGGGGRRLGSRCDDERLIQEQQQQRRQNSRLLNSERGNQRQRRERTSL
;
A
#
# COMPACT_ATOMS: atom_id res chain seq x y z
N MET A 1 4.58 28.35 -6.08
CA MET A 1 4.97 26.92 -6.29
C MET A 1 3.99 25.87 -5.73
N SER A 2 3.08 26.15 -4.78
CA SER A 2 2.25 25.10 -4.15
C SER A 2 1.06 24.59 -5.00
N ARG A 3 0.50 25.42 -5.90
CA ARG A 3 -0.63 25.05 -6.78
C ARG A 3 -0.23 24.03 -7.85
N HIS A 4 0.89 24.23 -8.55
CA HIS A 4 1.39 23.29 -9.57
C HIS A 4 1.78 21.91 -9.03
N SER A 5 2.15 21.77 -7.75
CA SER A 5 2.44 20.45 -7.19
C SER A 5 1.14 19.66 -6.96
N SER A 6 0.13 20.29 -6.37
CA SER A 6 -1.18 19.66 -6.13
C SER A 6 -1.86 19.26 -7.44
N GLU A 7 -1.73 20.08 -8.48
CA GLU A 7 -2.23 19.75 -9.82
C GLU A 7 -1.51 18.55 -10.44
N ARG A 8 -0.18 18.45 -10.26
CA ARG A 8 0.61 17.30 -10.74
C ARG A 8 0.25 16.01 -10.01
N ALA A 9 0.07 16.04 -8.68
CA ALA A 9 -0.40 14.89 -7.92
C ALA A 9 -1.80 14.43 -8.36
N ARG A 10 -2.72 15.39 -8.58
CA ARG A 10 -4.07 15.10 -9.09
C ARG A 10 -4.02 14.46 -10.48
N LYS A 11 -3.22 15.01 -11.40
CA LYS A 11 -3.01 14.44 -12.74
C LYS A 11 -2.46 13.02 -12.65
N ALA A 12 -1.45 12.78 -11.80
CA ALA A 12 -0.89 11.44 -11.60
C ALA A 12 -1.92 10.44 -11.07
N LEU A 13 -2.73 10.84 -10.08
CA LEU A 13 -3.82 10.01 -9.56
C LEU A 13 -4.84 9.65 -10.65
N HIS A 14 -5.30 10.63 -11.43
CA HIS A 14 -6.22 10.36 -12.54
C HIS A 14 -5.60 9.47 -13.62
N ILE A 15 -4.33 9.68 -13.97
CA ILE A 15 -3.63 8.82 -14.93
C ILE A 15 -3.58 7.37 -14.42
N LEU A 16 -3.27 7.14 -13.13
CA LEU A 16 -3.29 5.80 -12.57
C LEU A 16 -4.68 5.14 -12.66
N ILE A 17 -5.75 5.88 -12.35
CA ILE A 17 -7.13 5.40 -12.45
C ILE A 17 -7.46 5.06 -13.92
N ILE A 18 -7.15 5.97 -14.84
CA ILE A 18 -7.41 5.78 -16.28
C ILE A 18 -6.65 4.55 -16.80
N ILE A 19 -5.39 4.35 -16.41
CA ILE A 19 -4.62 3.16 -16.82
C ILE A 19 -5.31 1.88 -16.36
N ASN A 20 -5.77 1.80 -15.10
CA ASN A 20 -6.51 0.63 -14.60
C ASN A 20 -7.80 0.38 -15.41
N VAL A 21 -8.55 1.43 -15.70
CA VAL A 21 -9.78 1.34 -16.51
C VAL A 21 -9.46 0.85 -17.92
N LEU A 22 -8.47 1.45 -18.59
CA LEU A 22 -8.05 1.06 -19.94
C LEU A 22 -7.58 -0.38 -19.99
N VAL A 23 -6.75 -0.83 -19.04
CA VAL A 23 -6.27 -2.22 -18.98
C VAL A 23 -7.44 -3.20 -18.81
N CYS A 24 -8.42 -2.88 -17.95
CA CYS A 24 -9.59 -3.73 -17.74
C CYS A 24 -10.46 -3.84 -19.01
N TYR A 25 -10.75 -2.72 -19.67
CA TYR A 25 -11.56 -2.71 -20.89
C TYR A 25 -10.82 -3.33 -22.09
N ALA A 26 -9.55 -2.99 -22.29
CA ALA A 26 -8.76 -3.54 -23.39
C ALA A 26 -8.59 -5.06 -23.28
N ARG A 27 -8.52 -5.60 -22.06
CA ARG A 27 -8.58 -7.05 -21.83
C ARG A 27 -9.93 -7.64 -22.20
N ARG A 28 -11.03 -7.04 -21.73
CA ARG A 28 -12.39 -7.55 -21.97
C ARG A 28 -12.71 -7.67 -23.45
N GLU A 29 -12.28 -6.68 -24.22
CA GLU A 29 -12.49 -6.61 -25.67
C GLU A 29 -11.40 -7.37 -26.48
N ASN A 30 -10.49 -8.10 -25.82
CA ASN A 30 -9.34 -8.79 -26.42
C ASN A 30 -8.46 -7.89 -27.32
N LEU A 31 -8.48 -6.57 -27.10
CA LEU A 31 -7.79 -5.58 -27.94
C LEU A 31 -6.27 -5.64 -27.82
N LEU A 32 -5.76 -6.28 -26.77
CA LEU A 32 -4.32 -6.41 -26.50
C LEU A 32 -3.97 -7.87 -26.18
N PRO A 33 -3.55 -8.68 -27.17
CA PRO A 33 -3.17 -10.09 -26.96
C PRO A 33 -1.97 -10.26 -26.02
N PHE A 34 -1.20 -9.19 -25.78
CA PHE A 34 -0.11 -9.17 -24.82
C PHE A 34 -0.58 -9.12 -23.36
N LEU A 35 -1.86 -8.83 -23.12
CA LEU A 35 -2.48 -8.77 -21.81
C LEU A 35 -3.05 -10.13 -21.35
N ASP A 36 -2.28 -11.21 -21.49
CA ASP A 36 -2.64 -12.55 -21.01
C ASP A 36 -2.64 -12.61 -19.46
N PRO A 37 -3.76 -13.03 -18.80
CA PRO A 37 -3.81 -13.26 -17.36
C PRO A 37 -2.73 -14.22 -16.86
N ARG A 38 -2.22 -15.13 -17.70
CA ARG A 38 -1.14 -16.06 -17.32
C ARG A 38 0.19 -15.37 -17.04
N ARG A 39 0.34 -14.11 -17.45
CA ARG A 39 1.50 -13.24 -17.16
C ARG A 39 1.35 -12.47 -15.84
N THR A 40 0.20 -12.61 -15.18
CA THR A 40 -0.03 -12.03 -13.86
C THR A 40 0.61 -12.89 -12.78
N TYR A 41 0.73 -12.32 -11.59
CA TYR A 41 1.61 -12.80 -10.55
C TYR A 41 1.08 -14.08 -9.90
N ARG A 42 2.00 -15.01 -9.65
CA ARG A 42 1.82 -16.17 -8.77
C ARG A 42 3.04 -16.30 -7.89
N ILE A 43 2.89 -16.89 -6.72
CA ILE A 43 4.01 -17.06 -5.79
C ILE A 43 5.04 -18.07 -6.34
N ILE A 44 4.62 -19.04 -7.13
CA ILE A 44 5.52 -20.11 -7.60
C ILE A 44 6.55 -19.65 -8.64
N ASP A 45 6.16 -18.73 -9.53
CA ASP A 45 6.96 -18.33 -10.70
C ASP A 45 6.89 -16.83 -11.01
N GLY A 46 6.30 -16.04 -10.11
CA GLY A 46 6.16 -14.61 -10.27
C GLY A 46 7.46 -13.84 -10.01
N ASP A 47 7.66 -12.82 -10.82
CA ASP A 47 8.72 -11.82 -10.67
C ASP A 47 8.14 -10.43 -10.36
N LEU A 48 9.00 -9.44 -10.10
CA LEU A 48 8.57 -8.06 -9.84
C LEU A 48 7.75 -7.46 -10.99
N ARG A 49 8.06 -7.85 -12.24
CA ARG A 49 7.34 -7.36 -13.42
C ARG A 49 5.89 -7.84 -13.43
N SER A 50 5.67 -9.14 -13.17
CA SER A 50 4.35 -9.74 -13.07
C SER A 50 3.58 -9.18 -11.88
N MET A 51 4.23 -8.92 -10.73
CA MET A 51 3.61 -8.21 -9.61
C MET A 51 3.08 -6.84 -10.03
N LEU A 52 3.94 -6.00 -10.62
CA LEU A 52 3.58 -4.66 -11.06
C LEU A 52 2.44 -4.67 -12.09
N LEU A 53 2.50 -5.61 -13.04
CA LEU A 53 1.43 -5.78 -14.03
C LEU A 53 0.10 -6.15 -13.36
N SER A 54 0.14 -7.04 -12.37
CA SER A 54 -1.04 -7.58 -11.68
C SER A 54 -1.86 -6.52 -10.94
N ILE A 55 -1.21 -5.46 -10.43
CA ILE A 55 -1.88 -4.35 -9.75
C ILE A 55 -2.88 -3.66 -10.69
N PHE A 56 -2.61 -3.63 -12.00
CA PHE A 56 -3.49 -3.00 -12.98
C PHE A 56 -4.56 -3.93 -13.54
N TYR A 57 -4.43 -5.23 -13.32
CA TYR A 57 -5.38 -6.22 -13.84
C TYR A 57 -6.61 -6.33 -12.97
N HIS A 58 -7.78 -6.33 -13.61
CA HIS A 58 -9.05 -6.60 -12.93
C HIS A 58 -9.79 -7.67 -13.74
N SER A 59 -10.49 -8.57 -13.04
CA SER A 59 -11.37 -9.58 -13.63
C SER A 59 -12.78 -9.05 -13.83
N ASP A 60 -13.24 -8.21 -12.91
CA ASP A 60 -14.63 -7.78 -12.82
C ASP A 60 -14.77 -6.24 -12.77
N PRO A 61 -15.70 -5.63 -13.54
CA PRO A 61 -15.93 -4.19 -13.55
C PRO A 61 -16.41 -3.60 -12.22
N SER A 62 -17.16 -4.35 -11.40
CA SER A 62 -17.62 -3.88 -10.10
C SER A 62 -16.45 -3.78 -9.11
N HIS A 63 -15.56 -4.78 -9.10
CA HIS A 63 -14.35 -4.74 -8.29
C HIS A 63 -13.42 -3.59 -8.74
N LEU A 64 -13.28 -3.38 -10.04
CA LEU A 64 -12.57 -2.22 -10.58
C LEU A 64 -13.18 -0.90 -10.09
N LEU A 65 -14.51 -0.73 -10.20
CA LEU A 65 -15.20 0.50 -9.81
C LEU A 65 -14.94 0.84 -8.34
N VAL A 66 -15.13 -0.13 -7.44
CA VAL A 66 -14.90 0.06 -6.01
C VAL A 66 -13.45 0.43 -5.73
N ASN A 67 -12.49 -0.26 -6.36
CA ASN A 67 -11.06 0.06 -6.21
C ASN A 67 -10.74 1.47 -6.70
N MET A 68 -11.27 1.89 -7.85
CA MET A 68 -11.01 3.22 -8.40
C MET A 68 -11.62 4.33 -7.57
N LEU A 69 -12.83 4.13 -7.02
CA LEU A 69 -13.46 5.08 -6.09
C LEU A 69 -12.65 5.20 -4.79
N ALA A 70 -12.17 4.08 -4.25
CA ALA A 70 -11.35 4.07 -3.05
C ALA A 70 -9.98 4.71 -3.28
N LEU A 71 -9.30 4.40 -4.40
CA LEU A 71 -8.06 5.08 -4.80
C LEU A 71 -8.28 6.59 -4.95
N HIS A 72 -9.36 6.99 -5.62
CA HIS A 72 -9.66 8.41 -5.79
C HIS A 72 -9.87 9.09 -4.43
N ARG A 73 -10.66 8.51 -3.54
CA ARG A 73 -10.91 9.04 -2.20
C ARG A 73 -9.61 9.16 -1.38
N TYR A 74 -8.95 8.03 -1.13
CA TYR A 74 -7.75 8.02 -0.27
C TYR A 74 -6.59 8.78 -0.91
N GLY A 75 -6.37 8.66 -2.22
CA GLY A 75 -5.33 9.37 -2.94
C GLY A 75 -5.54 10.88 -2.95
N THR A 76 -6.79 11.34 -3.01
CA THR A 76 -7.12 12.76 -2.91
C THR A 76 -6.79 13.32 -1.53
N GLU A 77 -7.17 12.60 -0.47
CA GLU A 77 -6.88 12.99 0.92
C GLU A 77 -5.38 12.97 1.25
N LEU A 78 -4.65 11.98 0.74
CA LEU A 78 -3.20 11.82 0.98
C LEU A 78 -2.34 12.77 0.16
N PHE A 79 -2.64 12.95 -1.13
CA PHE A 79 -1.68 13.56 -2.07
C PHE A 79 -2.17 14.88 -2.68
N VAL A 80 -3.47 15.09 -2.83
CA VAL A 80 -4.03 16.28 -3.49
C VAL A 80 -4.34 17.39 -2.49
N HIS A 81 -4.98 17.03 -1.37
CA HIS A 81 -5.39 17.94 -0.31
C HIS A 81 -4.53 17.96 0.99
N PRO A 82 -3.29 17.43 1.07
CA PRO A 82 -2.49 17.68 2.28
C PRO A 82 -2.23 19.20 2.41
N PRO A 83 -2.11 19.79 3.62
CA PRO A 83 -1.83 21.20 3.82
C PRO A 83 -0.53 21.65 3.11
N PRO A 84 -0.35 22.98 2.92
CA PRO A 84 0.72 23.55 2.07
C PRO A 84 2.16 23.16 2.45
N SER A 85 2.37 22.69 3.67
CA SER A 85 3.68 22.33 4.22
C SER A 85 4.19 20.95 3.79
N GLY A 86 3.31 20.03 3.35
CA GLY A 86 3.66 18.68 2.90
C GLY A 86 4.07 18.60 1.42
N ARG A 87 5.21 19.20 1.06
CA ARG A 87 5.68 19.25 -0.35
C ARG A 87 5.95 17.86 -0.95
N ILE A 88 6.40 16.90 -0.14
CA ILE A 88 6.74 15.54 -0.59
C ILE A 88 5.47 14.79 -1.01
N TRP A 89 4.42 14.86 -0.20
CA TRP A 89 3.12 14.21 -0.45
C TRP A 89 2.44 14.66 -1.75
N ARG A 90 2.67 15.91 -2.19
CA ARG A 90 2.10 16.46 -3.43
C ARG A 90 2.93 16.15 -4.68
N SER A 91 3.87 15.23 -4.63
CA SER A 91 4.69 14.85 -5.77
C SER A 91 4.01 13.76 -6.59
N ALA A 92 3.91 13.95 -7.91
CA ALA A 92 3.43 12.91 -8.84
C ALA A 92 4.24 11.61 -8.70
N PHE A 93 5.55 11.72 -8.42
CA PHE A 93 6.40 10.58 -8.16
C PHE A 93 5.99 9.84 -6.88
N VAL A 94 5.66 10.56 -5.81
CA VAL A 94 5.21 9.95 -4.54
C VAL A 94 3.87 9.24 -4.73
N VAL A 95 2.96 9.78 -5.53
CA VAL A 95 1.71 9.09 -5.88
C VAL A 95 2.00 7.75 -6.58
N ALA A 96 2.81 7.78 -7.65
CA ALA A 96 3.13 6.60 -8.43
C ALA A 96 3.89 5.52 -7.63
N ILE A 97 4.90 5.93 -6.85
CA ILE A 97 5.68 4.98 -6.05
C ILE A 97 4.87 4.44 -4.87
N SER A 98 3.97 5.24 -4.28
CA SER A 98 3.08 4.75 -3.21
C SER A 98 2.11 3.71 -3.75
N TYR A 99 1.59 3.91 -4.97
CA TYR A 99 0.76 2.91 -5.65
C TYR A 99 1.53 1.59 -5.88
N ALA A 100 2.73 1.69 -6.46
CA ALA A 100 3.56 0.54 -6.77
C ALA A 100 4.03 -0.20 -5.50
N LEU A 101 4.54 0.51 -4.50
CA LEU A 101 5.04 -0.09 -3.25
C LEU A 101 3.93 -0.74 -2.45
N CYS A 102 2.74 -0.14 -2.37
CA CYS A 102 1.62 -0.74 -1.65
C CYS A 102 1.10 -2.00 -2.37
N GLY A 103 0.99 -1.96 -3.70
CA GLY A 103 0.56 -3.14 -4.48
C GLY A 103 1.59 -4.27 -4.47
N VAL A 104 2.87 -3.97 -4.69
CA VAL A 104 3.96 -4.95 -4.57
C VAL A 104 4.09 -5.47 -3.14
N GLY A 105 3.92 -4.59 -2.15
CA GLY A 105 3.97 -4.96 -0.72
C GLY A 105 2.88 -5.95 -0.32
N ALA A 106 1.68 -5.83 -0.91
CA ALA A 106 0.62 -6.83 -0.73
C ALA A 106 1.06 -8.23 -1.22
N PHE A 107 1.62 -8.32 -2.42
CA PHE A 107 2.13 -9.58 -2.97
C PHE A 107 3.33 -10.12 -2.21
N GLY A 108 4.30 -9.26 -1.86
CA GLY A 108 5.44 -9.64 -1.03
C GLY A 108 5.02 -10.14 0.35
N GLY A 109 3.97 -9.59 0.95
CA GLY A 109 3.38 -10.10 2.18
C GLY A 109 2.79 -11.51 2.03
N LEU A 110 2.15 -11.81 0.90
CA LEU A 110 1.69 -13.16 0.60
C LEU A 110 2.86 -14.15 0.42
N GLU A 111 3.97 -13.74 -0.19
CA GLU A 111 5.17 -14.59 -0.26
C GLU A 111 5.72 -14.90 1.14
N LEU A 112 5.83 -13.88 2.00
CA LEU A 112 6.26 -14.06 3.39
C LEU A 112 5.32 -15.00 4.16
N LEU A 113 4.01 -14.89 3.92
CA LEU A 113 3.01 -15.76 4.51
C LEU A 113 3.12 -17.20 3.99
N SER A 114 3.34 -17.40 2.69
CA SER A 114 3.63 -18.71 2.08
C SER A 114 4.87 -19.37 2.70
N LEU A 115 5.93 -18.59 2.92
CA LEU A 115 7.14 -19.05 3.61
C LEU A 115 6.90 -19.34 5.10
N HIS A 116 5.99 -18.61 5.75
CA HIS A 116 5.58 -18.87 7.12
C HIS A 116 4.84 -20.21 7.24
N HIS A 117 3.87 -20.45 6.35
CA HIS A 117 3.10 -21.70 6.26
C HIS A 117 4.01 -22.90 6.01
N GLU A 118 4.96 -22.78 5.08
CA GLU A 118 5.96 -23.82 4.82
C GLU A 118 6.81 -24.15 6.07
N ARG A 119 7.26 -23.12 6.79
CA ARG A 119 8.05 -23.30 8.00
C ARG A 119 7.24 -24.00 9.09
N ARG A 120 5.98 -23.61 9.31
CA ARG A 120 5.10 -24.29 10.27
C ARG A 120 4.84 -25.74 9.88
N TRP A 121 4.63 -26.01 8.59
CA TRP A 121 4.42 -27.37 8.08
C TRP A 121 5.63 -28.27 8.37
N ARG A 122 6.84 -27.78 8.10
CA ARG A 122 8.08 -28.53 8.39
C ARG A 122 8.27 -28.80 9.88
N ARG A 123 7.91 -27.86 10.76
CA ARG A 123 7.94 -28.08 12.21
C ARG A 123 6.99 -29.20 12.60
N LYS A 124 5.75 -29.16 12.08
CA LYS A 124 4.73 -30.19 12.34
C LYS A 124 5.18 -31.59 11.92
N LEU A 125 5.84 -31.72 10.76
CA LEU A 125 6.45 -32.99 10.34
C LEU A 125 7.57 -33.42 11.29
N THR A 126 8.46 -32.49 11.65
CA THR A 126 9.58 -32.78 12.56
C THR A 126 9.10 -33.24 13.94
N ASP A 127 8.05 -32.61 14.47
CA ASP A 127 7.47 -32.97 15.76
C ASP A 127 6.78 -34.33 15.68
N SER A 128 6.07 -34.62 14.58
CA SER A 128 5.47 -35.94 14.35
C SER A 128 6.53 -37.03 14.26
N ARG A 129 7.61 -36.80 13.49
CA ARG A 129 8.76 -37.71 13.40
C ARG A 129 9.34 -37.99 14.78
N ARG A 130 9.65 -36.95 15.56
CA ARG A 130 10.17 -37.11 16.93
C ARG A 130 9.24 -37.94 17.82
N ALA A 131 7.93 -37.72 17.74
CA ALA A 131 6.95 -38.50 18.50
C ALA A 131 6.80 -39.94 18.01
N SER A 132 7.11 -40.21 16.73
CA SER A 132 7.00 -41.53 16.09
C SER A 132 8.32 -42.29 16.05
N ARG A 133 9.42 -41.68 16.50
CA ARG A 133 10.74 -42.30 16.48
C ARG A 133 10.75 -43.51 17.39
N CYS A 134 11.29 -44.58 16.86
CA CYS A 134 11.42 -45.80 17.61
C CYS A 134 12.64 -45.73 18.55
N GLY A 135 12.44 -45.15 19.75
CA GLY A 135 13.45 -45.14 20.80
C GLY A 135 13.21 -46.26 21.82
N GLY A 136 14.15 -47.21 21.92
CA GLY A 136 14.18 -48.20 23.01
C GLY A 136 13.14 -49.33 22.93
N HIS A 137 12.53 -49.55 21.76
CA HIS A 137 11.64 -50.70 21.55
C HIS A 137 12.43 -51.87 20.90
N TRP A 138 12.31 -53.07 21.48
CA TRP A 138 13.08 -54.26 21.09
C TRP A 138 13.01 -54.59 19.58
N LEU A 139 11.86 -54.35 18.95
CA LEU A 139 11.67 -54.58 17.51
C LEU A 139 12.56 -53.66 16.65
N CYS A 140 12.78 -52.43 17.10
CA CYS A 140 13.59 -51.45 16.37
C CYS A 140 15.08 -51.67 16.58
N ASP A 141 15.47 -52.10 17.78
CA ASP A 141 16.84 -52.56 18.03
C ASP A 141 17.16 -53.79 17.19
N SER A 142 16.19 -54.71 17.03
CA SER A 142 16.32 -55.90 16.18
C SER A 142 16.45 -55.56 14.69
N ILE A 143 15.64 -54.61 14.20
CA ILE A 143 15.73 -54.10 12.83
C ILE A 143 17.10 -53.44 12.60
N ASN A 144 17.53 -52.56 13.51
CA ASN A 144 18.82 -51.88 13.39
C ASN A 144 20.00 -52.86 13.44
N ALA A 145 19.93 -53.90 14.29
CA ALA A 145 20.93 -54.97 14.35
C ALA A 145 21.01 -55.77 13.04
N ALA A 146 19.87 -56.10 12.43
CA ALA A 146 19.81 -56.81 11.15
C ALA A 146 20.44 -56.03 9.98
N PHE A 147 20.43 -54.70 10.04
CA PHE A 147 21.05 -53.82 9.03
C PHE A 147 22.45 -53.32 9.43
N GLY A 148 23.17 -54.08 10.26
CA GLY A 148 24.56 -53.79 10.62
C GLY A 148 24.74 -52.56 11.51
N GLY A 149 23.77 -52.31 12.40
CA GLY A 149 23.81 -51.19 13.36
C GLY A 149 23.47 -49.82 12.76
N ARG A 150 22.99 -49.78 11.51
CA ARG A 150 22.48 -48.55 10.89
C ARG A 150 21.08 -48.25 11.43
N ASP A 151 20.76 -46.97 11.63
CA ASP A 151 19.48 -46.50 12.19
C ASP A 151 18.32 -46.55 11.16
N VAL A 152 18.13 -47.72 10.56
CA VAL A 152 17.13 -47.98 9.51
C VAL A 152 15.71 -47.90 10.05
N ALA A 153 15.49 -48.31 11.31
CA ALA A 153 14.20 -48.21 11.97
C ALA A 153 13.72 -46.75 12.11
N SER A 154 14.63 -45.81 12.38
CA SER A 154 14.28 -44.38 12.42
C SER A 154 13.94 -43.83 11.04
N TYR A 155 14.64 -44.24 9.98
CA TYR A 155 14.26 -43.85 8.61
C TYR A 155 12.87 -44.36 8.22
N LEU A 156 12.54 -45.61 8.55
CA LEU A 156 11.23 -46.19 8.26
C LEU A 156 10.13 -45.50 9.06
N THR A 157 10.34 -45.28 10.36
CA THR A 157 9.35 -44.60 11.21
C THR A 157 9.17 -43.14 10.86
N ASP A 158 10.23 -42.44 10.46
CA ASP A 158 10.14 -41.06 9.94
C ASP A 158 9.31 -41.03 8.63
N ALA A 159 9.54 -41.96 7.71
CA ALA A 159 8.80 -42.05 6.44
C ALA A 159 7.31 -42.38 6.64
N LEU A 160 7.00 -43.31 7.55
CA LEU A 160 5.62 -43.64 7.90
C LEU A 160 4.93 -42.46 8.62
N SER A 161 5.65 -41.76 9.50
CA SER A 161 5.14 -40.58 10.20
C SER A 161 4.85 -39.43 9.22
N ASP A 162 5.72 -39.22 8.23
CA ASP A 162 5.51 -38.25 7.16
C ASP A 162 4.27 -38.58 6.32
N LEU A 163 4.09 -39.85 5.96
CA LEU A 163 2.95 -40.31 5.19
C LEU A 163 1.66 -40.16 5.98
N ALA A 164 1.63 -40.65 7.22
CA ALA A 164 0.47 -40.54 8.11
C ALA A 164 0.08 -39.08 8.36
N THR A 165 1.06 -38.21 8.61
CA THR A 165 0.83 -36.77 8.80
C THR A 165 0.33 -36.12 7.51
N SER A 166 0.90 -36.47 6.36
CA SER A 166 0.47 -35.93 5.06
C SER A 166 -0.95 -36.35 4.70
N ILE A 167 -1.36 -37.58 5.01
CA ILE A 167 -2.72 -38.06 4.79
C ILE A 167 -3.69 -37.35 5.75
N ARG A 168 -3.33 -37.26 7.04
CA ARG A 168 -4.16 -36.62 8.07
C ARG A 168 -4.41 -35.13 7.80
N TYR A 169 -3.49 -34.45 7.12
CA TYR A 169 -3.56 -33.02 6.80
C TYR A 169 -3.45 -32.76 5.30
N ALA A 170 -4.03 -33.64 4.48
CA ALA A 170 -3.99 -33.53 3.02
C ALA A 170 -4.67 -32.23 2.53
N ASP A 171 -5.75 -31.82 3.21
CA ASP A 171 -6.46 -30.55 3.03
C ASP A 171 -5.52 -29.34 3.12
N VAL A 172 -4.75 -29.23 4.21
CA VAL A 172 -3.78 -28.15 4.43
C VAL A 172 -2.73 -28.14 3.33
N ARG A 173 -2.21 -29.31 2.94
CA ARG A 173 -1.17 -29.42 1.91
C ARG A 173 -1.68 -29.01 0.53
N VAL A 174 -2.91 -29.40 0.18
CA VAL A 174 -3.58 -28.97 -1.06
C VAL A 174 -3.81 -27.47 -1.05
N ASN A 175 -4.30 -26.90 0.06
CA ASN A 175 -4.57 -25.48 0.17
C ASN A 175 -3.28 -24.63 0.16
N MET A 176 -2.18 -25.11 0.77
CA MET A 176 -0.86 -24.49 0.63
C MET A 176 -0.36 -24.49 -0.83
N ARG A 177 -0.60 -25.58 -1.58
CA ARG A 177 -0.25 -25.65 -3.00
C ARG A 177 -1.10 -24.67 -3.81
N ARG A 178 -2.41 -24.65 -3.58
CA ARG A 178 -3.35 -23.71 -4.22
C ARG A 178 -2.95 -22.27 -3.95
N PHE A 179 -2.60 -21.94 -2.71
CA PHE A 179 -2.13 -20.60 -2.31
C PHE A 179 -0.99 -20.09 -3.20
N ARG A 180 -0.08 -20.99 -3.62
CA ARG A 180 1.06 -20.64 -4.46
C ARG A 180 0.77 -20.57 -5.96
N THR A 181 -0.25 -21.29 -6.44
CA THR A 181 -0.53 -21.44 -7.88
C THR A 181 -1.63 -20.52 -8.40
N VAL A 182 -2.41 -19.89 -7.52
CA VAL A 182 -3.48 -18.96 -7.91
C VAL A 182 -2.88 -17.66 -8.45
N TYR A 183 -3.38 -17.22 -9.61
CA TYR A 183 -3.07 -15.92 -10.19
C TYR A 183 -3.67 -14.80 -9.36
N ARG A 184 -2.86 -13.81 -9.02
CA ARG A 184 -3.26 -12.65 -8.23
C ARG A 184 -3.35 -11.44 -9.12
N ILE A 185 -4.48 -10.75 -9.04
CA ILE A 185 -4.77 -9.55 -9.83
C ILE A 185 -5.57 -8.57 -8.99
N GLY A 186 -5.44 -7.28 -9.28
CA GLY A 186 -6.27 -6.24 -8.71
C GLY A 186 -5.47 -5.14 -8.03
N ALA A 187 -6.05 -3.95 -8.01
CA ALA A 187 -5.50 -2.81 -7.29
C ALA A 187 -5.85 -2.81 -5.80
N SER A 188 -6.62 -3.80 -5.30
CA SER A 188 -7.13 -3.83 -3.93
C SER A 188 -5.99 -3.81 -2.90
N GLY A 189 -4.89 -4.52 -3.12
CA GLY A 189 -3.69 -4.43 -2.26
C GLY A 189 -3.13 -3.00 -2.17
N ALA A 190 -3.12 -2.25 -3.27
CA ALA A 190 -2.72 -0.85 -3.28
C ALA A 190 -3.75 0.06 -2.60
N VAL A 191 -5.05 -0.20 -2.78
CA VAL A 191 -6.15 0.49 -2.08
C VAL A 191 -6.01 0.34 -0.57
N TYR A 192 -5.86 -0.89 -0.09
CA TYR A 192 -5.65 -1.17 1.33
C TYR A 192 -4.37 -0.54 1.85
N GLY A 193 -3.30 -0.52 1.04
CA GLY A 193 -2.10 0.24 1.39
C GLY A 193 -2.37 1.72 1.57
N TRP A 194 -3.11 2.36 0.67
CA TRP A 194 -3.48 3.77 0.85
C TRP A 194 -4.41 3.99 2.04
N MET A 195 -5.30 3.04 2.33
CA MET A 195 -6.09 3.03 3.55
C MET A 195 -5.22 2.97 4.81
N GLY A 196 -4.20 2.10 4.83
CA GLY A 196 -3.20 2.00 5.91
C GLY A 196 -2.33 3.25 6.03
N MET A 197 -1.92 3.84 4.90
CA MET A 197 -1.22 5.14 4.87
C MET A 197 -2.10 6.23 5.48
N ARG A 198 -3.40 6.25 5.16
CA ARG A 198 -4.35 7.23 5.68
C ARG A 198 -4.55 7.07 7.19
N LEU A 199 -4.62 5.83 7.67
CA LEU A 199 -4.63 5.52 9.09
C LEU A 199 -3.40 6.11 9.76
N VAL A 200 -2.18 5.77 9.34
CA VAL A 200 -0.94 6.27 9.96
C VAL A 200 -0.82 7.80 9.87
N THR A 201 -1.10 8.39 8.71
CA THR A 201 -0.98 9.85 8.54
C THR A 201 -1.97 10.61 9.42
N SER A 202 -3.14 10.06 9.71
CA SER A 202 -4.12 10.70 10.60
C SER A 202 -3.64 10.85 12.05
N TRP A 203 -2.75 9.97 12.52
CA TRP A 203 -2.20 10.00 13.88
C TRP A 203 -0.85 10.72 13.93
N PHE A 204 0.01 10.49 12.95
CA PHE A 204 1.43 10.82 13.04
C PHE A 204 1.89 11.93 12.09
N SER A 205 1.12 12.25 11.04
CA SER A 205 1.48 13.31 10.11
C SER A 205 0.92 14.65 10.57
N ARG A 206 1.76 15.68 10.55
CA ARG A 206 1.33 17.08 10.76
C ARG A 206 0.69 17.69 9.51
N HIS A 207 0.73 16.96 8.39
CA HIS A 207 0.26 17.38 7.07
C HIS A 207 -1.01 16.64 6.63
N HIS A 208 -1.73 15.99 7.53
CA HIS A 208 -2.99 15.36 7.17
C HIS A 208 -4.02 15.67 8.24
N SER A 209 -5.28 15.84 7.82
CA SER A 209 -6.37 15.94 8.77
C SER A 209 -6.54 14.60 9.49
N ARG A 210 -6.99 14.65 10.74
CA ARG A 210 -7.44 13.44 11.42
C ARG A 210 -8.59 12.82 10.66
N LEU A 211 -8.69 11.49 10.72
CA LEU A 211 -9.89 10.80 10.28
C LEU A 211 -11.04 11.20 11.20
N ASN A 212 -12.24 11.37 10.64
CA ASN A 212 -13.44 11.51 11.46
C ASN A 212 -13.79 10.15 12.10
N ALA A 213 -14.66 10.15 13.11
CA ALA A 213 -14.98 8.94 13.87
C ALA A 213 -15.59 7.82 12.98
N LEU A 214 -16.42 8.19 12.00
CA LEU A 214 -17.05 7.23 11.10
C LEU A 214 -16.05 6.60 10.14
N ASP A 215 -15.19 7.38 9.49
CA ASP A 215 -14.15 6.89 8.60
C ASP A 215 -13.16 6.01 9.34
N TYR A 216 -12.81 6.39 10.57
CA TYR A 216 -11.98 5.55 11.43
C TYR A 216 -12.66 4.22 11.75
N PHE A 217 -13.95 4.24 12.12
CA PHE A 217 -14.72 3.02 12.38
C PHE A 217 -14.75 2.11 11.16
N PHE A 218 -15.06 2.63 9.97
CA PHE A 218 -15.10 1.82 8.75
C PHE A 218 -13.73 1.25 8.39
N VAL A 219 -12.66 2.04 8.47
CA VAL A 219 -11.29 1.55 8.18
C VAL A 219 -10.91 0.41 9.14
N ILE A 220 -11.16 0.58 10.43
CA ILE A 220 -10.83 -0.44 11.44
C ILE A 220 -11.73 -1.66 11.31
N ALA A 221 -13.03 -1.50 11.09
CA ALA A 221 -13.97 -2.59 10.92
C ALA A 221 -13.62 -3.43 9.68
N THR A 222 -13.30 -2.79 8.56
CA THR A 222 -12.87 -3.46 7.33
C THR A 222 -11.57 -4.23 7.54
N LEU A 223 -10.56 -3.63 8.19
CA LEU A 223 -9.31 -4.34 8.51
C LEU A 223 -9.53 -5.49 9.50
N ALA A 224 -10.41 -5.33 10.49
CA ALA A 224 -10.73 -6.38 11.45
C ALA A 224 -11.45 -7.55 10.79
N HIS A 225 -12.39 -7.26 9.87
CA HIS A 225 -13.05 -8.25 9.05
C HIS A 225 -12.02 -9.02 8.20
N ASP A 226 -11.17 -8.32 7.46
CA ASP A 226 -10.17 -8.96 6.62
C ASP A 226 -9.12 -9.72 7.43
N LEU A 227 -8.76 -9.27 8.63
CA LEU A 227 -7.91 -10.03 9.54
C LEU A 227 -8.57 -11.34 9.99
N ARG A 228 -9.87 -11.30 10.29
CA ARG A 228 -10.62 -12.49 10.72
C ARG A 228 -10.75 -13.52 9.60
N GLU A 229 -11.02 -13.07 8.38
CA GLU A 229 -11.21 -13.96 7.21
C GLU A 229 -9.88 -14.35 6.53
N SER A 230 -8.78 -13.68 6.88
CA SER A 230 -7.46 -13.96 6.28
C SER A 230 -6.85 -15.27 6.77
N THR A 231 -6.24 -16.00 5.83
CA THR A 231 -5.57 -17.29 6.11
C THR A 231 -4.17 -17.10 6.71
N LEU A 232 -4.09 -16.48 7.89
CA LEU A 232 -2.81 -16.15 8.54
C LEU A 232 -2.15 -17.37 9.20
N SER A 233 -2.92 -18.38 9.57
CA SER A 233 -2.42 -19.62 10.16
C SER A 233 -2.61 -20.84 9.25
N LEU A 234 -1.95 -21.96 9.60
CA LEU A 234 -2.14 -23.24 8.90
C LEU A 234 -3.52 -23.83 9.20
N GLU A 235 -4.05 -23.54 10.37
CA GLU A 235 -5.36 -23.96 10.82
C GLU A 235 -6.46 -23.26 10.02
N ASP A 236 -6.26 -21.99 9.66
CA ASP A 236 -7.19 -21.26 8.79
C ASP A 236 -7.22 -21.84 7.38
N LEU A 237 -6.07 -22.30 6.86
CA LEU A 237 -6.01 -23.02 5.58
C LEU A 237 -6.80 -24.32 5.60
N ARG A 238 -7.14 -24.87 6.76
CA ARG A 238 -7.99 -26.06 6.88
C ARG A 238 -9.47 -25.73 6.67
N ASN A 239 -9.88 -24.54 7.10
CA ASN A 239 -11.27 -24.09 7.11
C ASN A 239 -11.65 -23.33 5.83
N VAL A 240 -10.68 -22.93 5.03
CA VAL A 240 -10.93 -22.36 3.70
C VAL A 240 -11.52 -23.44 2.82
N SER A 241 -12.79 -23.27 2.47
CA SER A 241 -13.47 -24.16 1.53
C SER A 241 -12.61 -24.22 0.26
N SER A 242 -12.36 -25.42 -0.27
CA SER A 242 -11.57 -25.60 -1.50
C SER A 242 -12.22 -24.96 -2.73
N LEU A 243 -13.37 -24.28 -2.58
CA LEU A 243 -14.21 -23.74 -3.63
C LEU A 243 -14.22 -22.19 -3.62
N GLU A 244 -14.19 -21.51 -2.47
CA GLU A 244 -14.16 -20.05 -2.40
C GLU A 244 -12.72 -19.53 -2.15
N GLY A 245 -12.23 -18.67 -3.04
CA GLY A 245 -10.86 -18.14 -3.02
C GLY A 245 -10.62 -17.00 -2.01
N ASP A 246 -11.63 -16.64 -1.23
CA ASP A 246 -11.74 -15.32 -0.57
C ASP A 246 -10.68 -15.08 0.52
N GLY A 247 -10.37 -16.09 1.35
CA GLY A 247 -9.43 -15.94 2.47
C GLY A 247 -8.02 -15.48 2.06
N THR A 248 -7.64 -15.76 0.82
CA THR A 248 -6.33 -15.37 0.29
C THR A 248 -6.28 -13.94 -0.23
N ASP A 249 -7.42 -13.39 -0.67
CA ASP A 249 -7.53 -12.00 -1.08
C ASP A 249 -7.60 -11.09 0.15
N HIS A 250 -8.27 -11.52 1.22
CA HIS A 250 -8.22 -10.86 2.54
C HIS A 250 -6.80 -10.77 3.10
N ALA A 251 -5.99 -11.84 2.99
CA ALA A 251 -4.59 -11.79 3.40
C ALA A 251 -3.78 -10.75 2.58
N ALA A 252 -4.07 -10.62 1.27
CA ALA A 252 -3.42 -9.64 0.41
C ALA A 252 -3.78 -8.20 0.83
N HIS A 253 -5.05 -7.97 1.17
CA HIS A 253 -5.54 -6.69 1.68
C HIS A 253 -4.85 -6.27 2.99
N VAL A 254 -4.78 -7.18 3.97
CA VAL A 254 -4.09 -6.94 5.24
C VAL A 254 -2.62 -6.60 5.00
N MET A 255 -1.93 -7.37 4.16
CA MET A 255 -0.52 -7.12 3.83
C MET A 255 -0.31 -5.81 3.08
N GLY A 256 -1.24 -5.45 2.19
CA GLY A 256 -1.29 -4.15 1.53
C GLY A 256 -1.38 -3.02 2.56
N ALA A 257 -2.33 -3.10 3.50
CA ALA A 257 -2.49 -2.13 4.57
C ALA A 257 -1.24 -1.98 5.43
N VAL A 258 -0.64 -3.10 5.89
CA VAL A 258 0.61 -3.08 6.65
C VAL A 258 1.74 -2.43 5.85
N SER A 259 1.89 -2.78 4.57
CA SER A 259 2.89 -2.16 3.68
C SER A 259 2.69 -0.64 3.58
N GLY A 260 1.44 -0.20 3.41
CA GLY A 260 1.10 1.22 3.39
C GLY A 260 1.39 1.94 4.71
N MET A 261 1.10 1.31 5.85
CA MET A 261 1.44 1.85 7.17
C MET A 261 2.95 2.06 7.33
N ILE A 262 3.74 1.06 6.92
CA ILE A 262 5.21 1.13 6.94
C ILE A 262 5.69 2.27 6.03
N TRP A 263 5.19 2.31 4.80
CA TRP A 263 5.58 3.32 3.83
C TRP A 263 5.25 4.75 4.28
N ALA A 264 4.03 4.98 4.80
CA ALA A 264 3.65 6.27 5.36
C ALA A 264 4.54 6.66 6.55
N SER A 265 4.87 5.70 7.42
CA SER A 265 5.77 5.95 8.55
C SER A 265 7.17 6.35 8.07
N SER A 266 7.69 5.71 7.02
CA SER A 266 8.97 6.08 6.39
C SER A 266 8.92 7.50 5.81
N LEU A 267 7.84 7.87 5.12
CA LEU A 267 7.67 9.23 4.59
C LEU A 267 7.60 10.28 5.70
N ILE A 268 6.88 10.01 6.78
CA ILE A 268 6.79 10.90 7.95
C ILE A 268 8.14 11.02 8.64
N LEU A 269 8.87 9.92 8.80
CA LEU A 269 10.21 9.93 9.40
C LEU A 269 11.20 10.73 8.53
N TRP A 270 11.14 10.54 7.22
CA TRP A 270 11.95 11.27 6.25
C TRP A 270 11.70 12.78 6.29
N GLU A 271 10.46 13.21 6.55
CA GLU A 271 10.13 14.62 6.76
C GLU A 271 10.76 15.19 8.03
N LYS A 272 10.95 14.37 9.07
CA LYS A 272 11.52 14.79 10.37
C LYS A 272 13.04 14.84 10.40
N LEU A 273 13.74 14.21 9.45
CA LEU A 273 15.19 14.24 9.39
C LEU A 273 15.71 15.67 9.07
N PRO A 274 16.55 16.27 9.93
CA PRO A 274 17.08 17.62 9.72
C PRO A 274 17.95 17.65 8.46
N SER A 275 17.84 18.73 7.68
CA SER A 275 18.55 18.96 6.41
C SER A 275 20.08 19.11 6.52
N SER A 276 20.68 18.72 7.64
CA SER A 276 22.12 18.79 7.93
C SER A 276 22.93 17.74 7.15
N THR A 277 22.30 16.62 6.74
CA THR A 277 22.91 15.69 5.80
C THR A 277 22.67 16.18 4.37
N SER A 278 23.69 16.84 3.83
CA SER A 278 23.84 17.43 2.50
C SER A 278 23.70 16.46 1.30
N VAL A 279 22.98 15.35 1.46
CA VAL A 279 22.73 14.34 0.42
C VAL A 279 21.32 14.50 -0.20
N ARG A 280 20.52 15.47 0.27
CA ARG A 280 19.09 15.50 -0.04
C ARG A 280 18.71 15.82 -1.50
N TRP A 281 19.61 16.32 -2.37
CA TRP A 281 19.21 16.72 -3.74
C TRP A 281 20.29 16.63 -4.84
N ARG A 282 21.41 15.90 -4.67
CA ARG A 282 22.45 15.84 -5.72
C ARG A 282 22.30 14.73 -6.76
N TRP A 283 21.37 13.79 -6.59
CA TRP A 283 21.24 12.63 -7.49
C TRP A 283 20.02 12.65 -8.43
N TRP A 284 19.05 13.56 -8.26
CA TRP A 284 17.74 13.47 -8.95
C TRP A 284 17.35 14.74 -9.72
N GLY A 285 18.33 15.47 -10.24
CA GLY A 285 18.07 16.68 -11.02
C GLY A 285 19.30 17.20 -11.75
N SER A 286 19.80 16.46 -12.74
CA SER A 286 20.71 17.02 -13.74
C SER A 286 20.12 16.81 -15.13
N SER A 287 19.24 17.74 -15.51
CA SER A 287 18.87 18.08 -16.88
C SER A 287 18.14 19.43 -16.83
N GLY A 288 18.89 20.52 -16.95
CA GLY A 288 18.35 21.85 -17.27
C GLY A 288 18.55 22.95 -16.22
N GLY A 289 19.69 23.63 -16.29
CA GLY A 289 19.72 25.10 -16.29
C GLY A 289 19.66 25.87 -14.96
N ILE A 290 20.85 26.16 -14.42
CA ILE A 290 21.35 27.49 -13.97
C ILE A 290 20.46 28.32 -13.00
N GLY A 291 21.00 28.54 -11.80
CA GLY A 291 21.03 29.88 -11.20
C GLY A 291 20.22 30.13 -9.92
N GLY A 292 20.96 30.27 -8.81
CA GLY A 292 20.70 31.36 -7.85
C GLY A 292 19.96 31.05 -6.56
N GLY A 293 20.67 31.25 -5.44
CA GLY A 293 20.07 31.82 -4.23
C GLY A 293 19.93 30.89 -3.04
N GLY A 294 21.03 30.68 -2.31
CA GLY A 294 20.97 30.27 -0.91
C GLY A 294 20.14 31.27 -0.12
N ARG A 295 19.02 30.83 0.46
CA ARG A 295 18.19 31.68 1.32
C ARG A 295 18.83 31.78 2.71
N ARG A 296 19.48 32.92 2.94
CA ARG A 296 19.94 33.38 4.26
C ARG A 296 18.74 33.59 5.20
N LEU A 297 18.98 33.35 6.48
CA LEU A 297 18.05 33.39 7.62
C LEU A 297 17.45 34.79 7.96
N GLY A 298 17.44 35.76 7.04
CA GLY A 298 16.89 37.12 7.27
C GLY A 298 15.51 37.40 6.64
N SER A 299 15.06 36.57 5.68
CA SER A 299 13.91 36.88 4.81
C SER A 299 12.53 36.95 5.49
N ARG A 300 12.40 36.50 6.74
CA ARG A 300 11.10 36.52 7.44
C ARG A 300 10.69 37.93 7.90
N CYS A 301 11.67 38.78 8.26
CA CYS A 301 11.38 40.15 8.67
C CYS A 301 11.01 41.04 7.45
N ASP A 302 11.69 40.81 6.32
CA ASP A 302 11.42 41.53 5.07
C ASP A 302 10.07 41.14 4.47
N ASP A 303 9.72 39.84 4.48
CA ASP A 303 8.41 39.36 4.04
C ASP A 303 7.27 39.90 4.94
N GLU A 304 7.48 40.01 6.25
CA GLU A 304 6.49 40.58 7.19
C GLU A 304 6.30 42.10 6.98
N ARG A 305 7.38 42.85 6.69
CA ARG A 305 7.29 44.27 6.31
C ARG A 305 6.52 44.48 5.01
N LEU A 306 6.79 43.67 4.00
CA LEU A 306 6.14 43.77 2.69
C LEU A 306 4.63 43.47 2.77
N ILE A 307 4.23 42.55 3.64
CA ILE A 307 2.82 42.25 3.93
C ILE A 307 2.15 43.42 4.68
N GLN A 308 2.84 44.06 5.63
CA GLN A 308 2.30 45.23 6.34
C GLN A 308 2.12 46.44 5.42
N GLU A 309 3.08 46.72 4.53
CA GLU A 309 2.98 47.81 3.55
C GLU A 309 1.83 47.58 2.57
N GLN A 310 1.64 46.36 2.07
CA GLN A 310 0.49 46.03 1.22
C GLN A 310 -0.85 46.18 1.96
N GLN A 311 -0.91 45.85 3.25
CA GLN A 311 -2.14 46.04 4.03
C GLN A 311 -2.42 47.52 4.29
N GLN A 312 -1.40 48.34 4.54
CA GLN A 312 -1.57 49.79 4.69
C GLN A 312 -2.02 50.46 3.38
N GLN A 313 -1.44 50.09 2.24
CA GLN A 313 -1.89 50.59 0.94
C GLN A 313 -3.35 50.22 0.63
N ARG A 314 -3.78 49.00 0.97
CA ARG A 314 -5.19 48.60 0.82
C ARG A 314 -6.14 49.41 1.70
N ARG A 315 -5.72 49.77 2.92
CA ARG A 315 -6.49 50.63 3.83
C ARG A 315 -6.56 52.07 3.33
N GLN A 316 -5.50 52.60 2.71
CA GLN A 316 -5.52 53.93 2.12
C GLN A 316 -6.40 53.97 0.85
N ASN A 317 -6.27 52.99 -0.04
CA ASN A 317 -7.08 52.92 -1.26
C ASN A 317 -8.58 52.76 -0.96
N SER A 318 -8.95 51.99 0.07
CA SER A 318 -10.36 51.87 0.48
C SER A 318 -10.92 53.16 1.08
N ARG A 319 -10.11 53.97 1.77
CA ARG A 319 -10.52 55.29 2.26
C ARG A 319 -10.72 56.29 1.13
N LEU A 320 -9.86 56.29 0.12
CA LEU A 320 -9.99 57.15 -1.07
C LEU A 320 -11.26 56.82 -1.87
N LEU A 321 -11.52 55.53 -2.11
CA LEU A 321 -12.73 55.07 -2.81
C LEU A 321 -14.03 55.45 -2.07
N ASN A 322 -14.03 55.40 -0.74
CA ASN A 322 -15.18 55.81 0.06
C ASN A 322 -15.38 57.33 0.07
N SER A 323 -14.29 58.12 0.03
CA SER A 323 -14.36 59.58 -0.08
C SER A 323 -14.92 60.04 -1.43
N GLU A 324 -14.47 59.43 -2.54
CA GLU A 324 -14.98 59.73 -3.89
C GLU A 324 -16.47 59.39 -4.05
N ARG A 325 -16.92 58.27 -3.47
CA ARG A 325 -18.34 57.90 -3.45
C ARG A 325 -19.19 58.87 -2.64
N GLY A 326 -18.67 59.40 -1.53
CA GLY A 326 -19.33 60.45 -0.74
C GLY A 326 -19.51 61.75 -1.52
N ASN A 327 -18.44 62.21 -2.18
CA ASN A 327 -18.45 63.44 -2.97
C ASN A 327 -19.34 63.34 -4.22
N GLN A 328 -19.41 62.19 -4.89
CA GLN A 328 -20.33 62.00 -6.01
C GLN A 328 -21.81 62.04 -5.58
N ARG A 329 -22.12 61.55 -4.37
CA ARG A 329 -23.48 61.57 -3.83
C ARG A 329 -23.93 62.99 -3.48
N GLN A 330 -23.06 63.75 -2.82
CA GLN A 330 -23.29 65.17 -2.50
C GLN A 330 -23.41 66.05 -3.76
N ARG A 331 -22.66 65.73 -4.82
CA ARG A 331 -22.72 66.47 -6.09
C ARG A 331 -24.03 66.20 -6.85
N ARG A 332 -24.56 64.98 -6.79
CA ARG A 332 -25.86 64.65 -7.39
C ARG A 332 -27.03 65.35 -6.69
N GLU A 333 -27.00 65.46 -5.37
CA GLU A 333 -28.03 66.16 -4.58
C GLU A 333 -28.07 67.67 -4.83
N ARG A 334 -26.93 68.28 -5.22
CA ARG A 334 -26.86 69.71 -5.60
C ARG A 334 -27.32 70.03 -7.02
N THR A 335 -27.43 69.03 -7.90
CA THR A 335 -27.92 69.19 -9.29
C THR A 335 -29.40 68.84 -9.46
N SER A 336 -30.08 68.45 -8.38
CA SER A 336 -31.51 68.10 -8.36
C SER A 336 -32.40 69.15 -7.67
N LEU A 337 -31.85 70.33 -7.39
CA LEU A 337 -32.57 71.58 -7.07
C LEU A 337 -32.34 72.54 -8.24
#